data_AF-A0A1A2NTH9-F1
#
_entry.id   AF-A0A1A2NTH9-F1
#
_cell.length_a   1.000
_cell.length_b   1.000
_cell.length_c   1.000
_cell.angle_alpha   90.00
_cell.angle_beta   90.00
_cell.angle_gamma   90.00
#
_symmetry.space_group_name_H-M   'P 1'
#
loop_
_entity.id
_entity.type
_entity.pdbx_description
1 polymer ?
#
loop_
_entity_poly.entity_id
_entity_poly.type
_entity_poly.pdbx_seq_one_letter_code
_entity_poly.pdbx_strand_id
1 'polypeptide(L)'
;MADTPGPVNVVGVGASAGGVEALKRMVAGLPATLPYAVLVVLHIPARAPSVLARILDRHGPLPASTGTSGTRLEHGRVYVAAPDHHLMVEDGRLVLSEGPTENGHRPAINALFRSIALAHGPRAVGVLLSGVLDDGVLGLAAIRSRGGTAIAQSPADALFPAMPQNAVDAGTVDHQVPAHEVGALLEKLADRKFEEDEMEPDTSMELENRIAMAGRFATDFNSDDLGPPSGYVCPDCSGALVTVSSGNYRCHVGHAWTADALLQARDDEVSNALWIALRSLQEKAKLSRRLATQVTPGVLSERYEALADEAEHATAVLGQRLAALYERQEQHAE
;
A
#
# COMPACT_ATOMS: atom_id res chain seq x y z
N MET A 1 -0.84 -31.25 29.78
CA MET A 1 -1.16 -30.98 28.36
C MET A 1 -1.53 -29.51 28.31
N ALA A 2 -0.67 -28.67 27.73
CA ALA A 2 -0.98 -27.26 27.58
C ALA A 2 -2.18 -27.16 26.64
N ASP A 3 -3.26 -26.57 27.13
CA ASP A 3 -4.46 -26.22 26.37
C ASP A 3 -3.99 -25.38 25.18
N THR A 4 -4.00 -25.95 23.97
CA THR A 4 -3.72 -25.19 22.75
C THR A 4 -4.98 -24.34 22.52
N PRO A 5 -4.94 -23.00 22.72
CA PRO A 5 -6.09 -22.16 22.44
C PRO A 5 -6.60 -22.44 21.03
N GLY A 6 -7.92 -22.55 20.87
CA GLY A 6 -8.55 -22.74 19.57
C GLY A 6 -8.16 -21.65 18.55
N PRO A 7 -8.40 -21.89 17.25
CA PRO A 7 -7.99 -20.98 16.19
C PRO A 7 -8.60 -19.58 16.40
N VAL A 8 -7.73 -18.56 16.36
CA VAL A 8 -8.05 -17.15 16.59
C VAL A 8 -8.76 -16.57 15.36
N ASN A 9 -9.87 -15.86 15.56
CA ASN A 9 -10.48 -15.04 14.51
C ASN A 9 -9.66 -13.77 14.27
N VAL A 10 -9.47 -13.40 13.00
CA VAL A 10 -8.54 -12.33 12.61
C VAL A 10 -9.21 -11.33 11.69
N VAL A 11 -9.00 -10.05 11.97
CA VAL A 11 -9.40 -8.94 11.10
C VAL A 11 -8.14 -8.29 10.55
N GLY A 12 -7.95 -8.32 9.24
CA GLY A 12 -7.00 -7.47 8.55
C GLY A 12 -7.67 -6.16 8.15
N VAL A 13 -7.04 -5.03 8.42
CA VAL A 13 -7.54 -3.69 8.10
C VAL A 13 -6.51 -2.96 7.24
N GLY A 14 -6.92 -2.49 6.07
CA GLY A 14 -6.09 -1.73 5.14
C GLY A 14 -6.62 -0.32 4.95
N ALA A 15 -5.73 0.68 4.91
CA ALA A 15 -6.07 2.06 4.62
C ALA A 15 -4.91 2.81 3.95
N SER A 16 -5.19 3.92 3.29
CA SER A 16 -4.18 4.78 2.63
C SER A 16 -4.50 6.27 2.83
N ALA A 17 -4.70 7.05 1.76
CA ALA A 17 -5.10 8.45 1.83
C ALA A 17 -6.38 8.64 2.67
N GLY A 18 -6.33 9.55 3.65
CA GLY A 18 -7.40 9.75 4.63
C GLY A 18 -7.59 8.59 5.65
N GLY A 19 -6.75 7.56 5.57
CA GLY A 19 -6.87 6.33 6.34
C GLY A 19 -6.74 6.52 7.85
N VAL A 20 -5.96 7.50 8.32
CA VAL A 20 -5.82 7.77 9.76
C VAL A 20 -7.17 8.13 10.39
N GLU A 21 -7.98 8.95 9.73
CA GLU A 21 -9.29 9.34 10.26
C GLU A 21 -10.32 8.21 10.16
N ALA A 22 -10.30 7.44 9.07
CA ALA A 22 -11.12 6.25 8.94
C ALA A 22 -10.79 5.21 10.03
N LEU A 23 -9.50 4.95 10.27
CA LEU A 23 -9.03 4.04 11.32
C LEU A 23 -9.43 4.52 12.71
N LYS A 24 -9.30 5.82 13.03
CA LYS A 24 -9.74 6.39 14.32
C LYS A 24 -11.24 6.16 14.55
N ARG A 25 -12.07 6.41 13.54
CA ARG A 25 -13.52 6.17 13.61
C ARG A 25 -13.84 4.69 13.80
N MET A 26 -13.13 3.82 13.07
CA MET A 26 -13.30 2.38 13.16
C MET A 26 -12.94 1.84 14.55
N VAL A 27 -11.74 2.16 15.07
CA VAL A 27 -11.30 1.64 16.38
C VAL A 27 -12.14 2.17 17.53
N ALA A 28 -12.67 3.39 17.43
CA ALA A 28 -13.59 3.96 18.41
C ALA A 28 -14.91 3.19 18.52
N GLY A 29 -15.34 2.54 17.43
CA GLY A 29 -16.56 1.73 17.37
C GLY A 29 -16.37 0.26 17.75
N LEU A 30 -15.16 -0.20 18.06
CA LEU A 30 -14.91 -1.60 18.43
C LEU A 30 -15.43 -1.91 19.84
N PRO A 31 -16.03 -3.08 20.11
CA PRO A 31 -16.34 -3.51 21.46
C PRO A 31 -15.07 -3.88 22.24
N ALA A 32 -15.04 -3.62 23.56
CA ALA A 32 -13.89 -3.97 24.41
C ALA A 32 -13.67 -5.49 24.53
N THR A 33 -14.71 -6.29 24.26
CA THR A 33 -14.70 -7.76 24.28
C THR A 33 -14.58 -8.37 22.89
N LEU A 34 -14.07 -7.61 21.91
CA LEU A 34 -13.99 -8.05 20.52
C LEU A 34 -13.27 -9.41 20.39
N PRO A 35 -13.93 -10.46 19.88
CA PRO A 35 -13.34 -11.80 19.76
C PRO A 35 -12.50 -11.94 18.48
N TYR A 36 -11.69 -10.92 18.18
CA TYR A 36 -10.79 -10.87 17.02
C TYR A 36 -9.44 -10.27 17.42
N ALA A 37 -8.38 -10.77 16.78
CA ALA A 37 -7.12 -10.04 16.68
C ALA A 37 -7.21 -9.09 15.47
N VAL A 38 -6.88 -7.81 15.66
CA VAL A 38 -6.98 -6.78 14.60
C VAL A 38 -5.58 -6.42 14.12
N LEU A 39 -5.32 -6.56 12.83
CA LEU A 39 -4.05 -6.24 12.18
C LEU A 39 -4.27 -5.07 11.23
N VAL A 40 -3.48 -4.00 11.37
CA VAL A 40 -3.70 -2.73 10.67
C VAL A 40 -2.50 -2.39 9.81
N VAL A 41 -2.74 -2.22 8.51
CA VAL A 41 -1.82 -1.66 7.53
C VAL A 41 -2.32 -0.29 7.12
N LEU A 42 -1.44 0.70 7.21
CA LEU A 42 -1.61 2.04 6.65
C LEU A 42 -0.44 2.31 5.72
N HIS A 43 -0.72 2.77 4.50
CA HIS A 43 0.33 3.22 3.59
C HIS A 43 1.05 4.44 4.17
N ILE A 44 2.35 4.27 4.46
CA ILE A 44 3.20 5.30 5.02
C ILE A 44 4.59 5.23 4.38
N PRO A 45 5.32 6.35 4.27
CA PRO A 45 6.67 6.35 3.73
C PRO A 45 7.60 5.45 4.55
N ALA A 46 8.42 4.63 3.88
CA ALA A 46 9.32 3.65 4.52
C ALA A 46 10.27 4.25 5.58
N ARG A 47 10.70 5.51 5.39
CA ARG A 47 11.65 6.20 6.28
C ARG A 47 10.98 7.10 7.32
N ALA A 48 9.65 7.18 7.34
CA ALA A 48 8.95 8.03 8.29
C ALA A 48 8.70 7.29 9.61
N PRO A 49 8.94 7.91 10.77
CA PRO A 49 8.52 7.33 12.04
C PRO A 49 6.98 7.24 12.08
N SER A 50 6.44 6.09 12.47
CA SER A 50 5.01 5.91 12.66
C SER A 50 4.61 6.04 14.12
N VAL A 51 3.63 6.89 14.40
CA VAL A 51 2.96 6.99 15.70
C VAL A 51 1.54 6.41 15.66
N LEU A 52 1.20 5.67 14.59
CA LEU A 52 -0.16 5.19 14.34
C LEU A 52 -0.68 4.31 15.47
N ALA A 53 0.11 3.37 15.99
CA ALA A 53 -0.28 2.54 17.13
C ALA A 53 -0.74 3.38 18.33
N ARG A 54 0.02 4.41 18.71
CA ARG A 54 -0.33 5.33 19.81
C ARG A 54 -1.55 6.20 19.48
N ILE A 55 -1.83 6.47 18.21
CA ILE A 55 -3.06 7.16 17.81
C ILE A 55 -4.24 6.22 18.06
N LEU A 56 -4.19 4.99 17.57
CA LEU A 56 -5.29 4.03 17.70
C LEU A 56 -5.54 3.65 19.17
N ASP A 57 -4.48 3.44 19.95
CA ASP A 57 -4.55 3.12 21.39
C ASP A 57 -5.31 4.18 22.20
N ARG A 58 -5.24 5.45 21.78
CA ARG A 58 -5.94 6.56 22.44
C ARG A 58 -7.39 6.75 22.00
N HIS A 59 -7.79 6.18 20.86
CA HIS A 59 -9.11 6.42 20.25
C HIS A 59 -10.04 5.21 20.33
N GLY A 60 -9.51 4.01 20.54
CA GLY A 60 -10.29 2.79 20.69
C GLY A 60 -10.25 2.23 22.12
N PRO A 61 -11.15 1.29 22.45
CA PRO A 61 -11.13 0.61 23.76
C PRO A 61 -10.13 -0.56 23.81
N LEU A 62 -9.56 -0.96 22.66
CA LEU A 62 -8.60 -2.07 22.58
C LEU A 62 -7.17 -1.53 22.62
N PRO A 63 -6.26 -2.18 23.37
CA PRO A 63 -4.84 -1.82 23.37
C PRO A 63 -4.24 -1.98 21.97
N ALA A 64 -3.50 -0.96 21.53
CA ALA A 64 -2.85 -0.95 20.22
C ALA A 64 -1.33 -0.82 20.32
N SER A 65 -0.62 -1.66 19.57
CA SER A 65 0.85 -1.68 19.54
C SER A 65 1.39 -1.92 18.14
N THR A 66 2.60 -1.44 17.85
CA THR A 66 3.31 -1.84 16.63
C THR A 66 3.62 -3.34 16.68
N GLY A 67 3.34 -4.05 15.58
CA GLY A 67 3.58 -5.48 15.47
C GLY A 67 5.05 -5.82 15.67
N THR A 68 5.31 -6.97 16.30
CA THR A 68 6.65 -7.54 16.46
C THR A 68 6.62 -8.97 15.90
N SER A 69 7.64 -9.35 15.12
CA SER A 69 7.68 -10.68 14.51
C SER A 69 7.70 -11.77 15.60
N GLY A 70 6.97 -12.87 15.38
CA GLY A 70 6.81 -13.97 16.32
C GLY A 70 5.76 -13.75 17.41
N THR A 71 5.20 -12.53 17.55
CA THR A 71 4.11 -12.25 18.50
C THR A 71 2.90 -13.12 18.19
N ARG A 72 2.40 -13.83 19.21
CA ARG A 72 1.17 -14.62 19.09
C ARG A 72 -0.04 -13.69 18.97
N LEU A 73 -0.96 -14.02 18.07
CA LEU A 73 -2.21 -13.29 17.94
C LEU A 73 -3.12 -13.53 19.16
N GLU A 74 -3.65 -12.44 19.70
CA GLU A 74 -4.60 -12.46 20.82
C GLU A 74 -5.86 -11.65 20.45
N HIS A 75 -7.02 -12.14 20.88
CA HIS A 75 -8.28 -11.39 20.78
C HIS A 75 -8.22 -10.08 21.56
N GLY A 76 -8.99 -9.09 21.11
CA GLY A 76 -9.07 -7.79 21.80
C GLY A 76 -7.78 -6.97 21.71
N ARG A 77 -6.93 -7.24 20.71
CA ARG A 77 -5.69 -6.46 20.48
C ARG A 77 -5.62 -5.92 19.06
N VAL A 78 -4.99 -4.76 18.94
CA VAL A 78 -4.68 -4.11 17.67
C VAL A 78 -3.17 -4.12 17.43
N TYR A 79 -2.74 -4.72 16.32
CA TYR A 79 -1.35 -4.79 15.88
C TYR A 79 -1.18 -3.94 14.62
N VAL A 80 -0.29 -2.96 14.68
CA VAL A 80 -0.08 -2.01 13.60
C VAL A 80 1.22 -2.31 12.87
N ALA A 81 1.18 -2.29 11.54
CA ALA A 81 2.35 -2.52 10.71
C ALA A 81 3.46 -1.49 11.00
N ALA A 82 4.70 -1.96 11.03
CA ALA A 82 5.86 -1.08 11.08
C ALA A 82 6.15 -0.50 9.68
N PRO A 83 6.69 0.74 9.58
CA PRO A 83 7.19 1.25 8.30
C PRO A 83 8.21 0.30 7.68
N ASP A 84 8.22 0.20 6.35
CA ASP A 84 9.16 -0.61 5.56
C ASP A 84 9.10 -2.13 5.84
N HIS A 85 8.05 -2.62 6.50
CA HIS A 85 7.83 -4.05 6.72
C HIS A 85 6.39 -4.44 6.35
N HIS A 86 6.21 -5.54 5.61
CA HIS A 86 4.89 -6.17 5.51
C HIS A 86 4.49 -6.73 6.86
N LEU A 87 3.26 -6.48 7.30
CA LEU A 87 2.64 -7.13 8.45
C LEU A 87 1.82 -8.31 7.94
N MET A 88 2.23 -9.52 8.29
CA MET A 88 1.64 -10.76 7.78
C MET A 88 1.42 -11.76 8.92
N VAL A 89 0.78 -12.89 8.60
CA VAL A 89 0.51 -13.97 9.57
C VAL A 89 0.98 -15.32 9.05
N GLU A 90 1.62 -16.10 9.92
CA GLU A 90 1.97 -17.50 9.72
C GLU A 90 1.82 -18.23 11.07
N ASP A 91 1.20 -19.42 11.07
CA ASP A 91 1.01 -20.25 12.26
C ASP A 91 0.44 -19.51 13.51
N GLY A 92 -0.51 -18.60 13.27
CA GLY A 92 -1.15 -17.80 14.33
C GLY A 92 -0.23 -16.77 15.00
N ARG A 93 0.87 -16.41 14.33
CA ARG A 93 1.86 -15.42 14.78
C ARG A 93 2.04 -14.33 13.74
N LEU A 94 2.39 -13.13 14.19
CA LEU A 94 2.80 -12.05 13.33
C LEU A 94 4.14 -12.38 12.67
N VAL A 95 4.23 -12.12 11.37
CA VAL A 95 5.48 -12.10 10.61
C VAL A 95 5.67 -10.69 10.09
N LEU A 96 6.82 -10.09 10.40
CA LEU A 96 7.25 -8.84 9.78
C LEU A 96 8.28 -9.17 8.71
N SER A 97 7.96 -8.85 7.46
CA SER A 97 8.79 -9.21 6.29
C SER A 97 9.34 -7.96 5.60
N GLU A 98 10.59 -8.05 5.14
CA GLU A 98 11.24 -7.07 4.25
C GLU A 98 11.17 -7.50 2.77
N GLY A 99 10.26 -8.42 2.44
CA GLY A 99 10.01 -8.90 1.10
C GLY A 99 9.68 -7.77 0.11
N PRO A 100 9.69 -8.05 -1.20
CA PRO A 100 9.49 -7.03 -2.22
C PRO A 100 8.17 -6.29 -2.04
N THR A 101 8.16 -4.98 -2.33
CA THR A 101 6.94 -4.15 -2.32
C THR A 101 5.86 -4.72 -3.24
N GLU A 102 4.61 -4.42 -2.89
CA GLU A 102 3.45 -4.64 -3.77
C GLU A 102 2.78 -3.29 -4.03
N ASN A 103 2.54 -2.98 -5.31
CA ASN A 103 2.04 -1.68 -5.75
C ASN A 103 2.88 -0.50 -5.22
N GLY A 104 4.19 -0.70 -5.05
CA GLY A 104 5.11 0.29 -4.49
C GLY A 104 5.03 0.46 -2.96
N HIS A 105 4.25 -0.38 -2.26
CA HIS A 105 4.02 -0.27 -0.83
C HIS A 105 4.66 -1.41 -0.03
N ARG A 106 5.23 -1.03 1.12
CA ARG A 106 5.65 -1.93 2.20
C ARG A 106 5.52 -1.15 3.53
N PRO A 107 4.47 -1.37 4.32
CA PRO A 107 3.49 -2.46 4.22
C PRO A 107 2.47 -2.32 3.08
N ALA A 108 2.19 -3.42 2.39
CA ALA A 108 1.07 -3.56 1.43
C ALA A 108 -0.14 -4.26 2.07
N ILE A 109 -1.35 -3.84 1.68
CA ILE A 109 -2.62 -4.38 2.19
C ILE A 109 -2.87 -5.77 1.62
N ASN A 110 -2.61 -5.98 0.32
CA ASN A 110 -2.73 -7.28 -0.34
C ASN A 110 -1.89 -8.36 0.37
N ALA A 111 -0.67 -8.04 0.81
CA ALA A 111 0.18 -8.95 1.55
C ALA A 111 -0.46 -9.40 2.88
N LEU A 112 -0.98 -8.45 3.67
CA LEU A 112 -1.69 -8.76 4.92
C LEU A 112 -2.91 -9.65 4.63
N PHE A 113 -3.79 -9.21 3.73
CA PHE A 113 -5.06 -9.89 3.45
C PHE A 113 -4.85 -11.31 2.92
N ARG A 114 -3.89 -11.50 2.00
CA ARG A 114 -3.52 -12.82 1.50
C ARG A 114 -2.98 -13.72 2.60
N SER A 115 -2.12 -13.20 3.49
CA SER A 115 -1.56 -14.01 4.57
C SER A 115 -2.62 -14.49 5.56
N ILE A 116 -3.57 -13.62 5.93
CA ILE A 116 -4.66 -14.03 6.84
C ILE A 116 -5.67 -14.95 6.15
N ALA A 117 -5.90 -14.79 4.84
CA ALA A 117 -6.74 -15.70 4.08
C ALA A 117 -6.18 -17.13 4.09
N LEU A 118 -4.87 -17.28 3.85
CA LEU A 118 -4.20 -18.58 3.88
C LEU A 118 -4.13 -19.16 5.29
N ALA A 119 -3.82 -18.35 6.31
CA ALA A 119 -3.60 -18.84 7.67
C ALA A 119 -4.90 -19.07 8.49
N HIS A 120 -5.97 -18.33 8.18
CA HIS A 120 -7.21 -18.33 9.00
C HIS A 120 -8.48 -18.68 8.21
N GLY A 121 -8.40 -18.76 6.87
CA GLY A 121 -9.51 -19.23 6.02
C GLY A 121 -10.84 -18.53 6.34
N PRO A 122 -11.91 -19.28 6.66
CA PRO A 122 -13.22 -18.72 6.99
C PRO A 122 -13.24 -17.74 8.17
N ARG A 123 -12.23 -17.80 9.06
CA ARG A 123 -12.10 -16.94 10.24
C ARG A 123 -11.44 -15.59 9.93
N ALA A 124 -11.00 -15.38 8.69
CA ALA A 124 -10.41 -14.12 8.24
C ALA A 124 -11.50 -13.13 7.81
N VAL A 125 -11.36 -11.89 8.28
CA VAL A 125 -12.15 -10.75 7.82
C VAL A 125 -11.21 -9.68 7.28
N GLY A 126 -11.47 -9.21 6.07
CA GLY A 126 -10.76 -8.08 5.47
C GLY A 126 -11.61 -6.83 5.57
N VAL A 127 -11.01 -5.72 6.01
CA VAL A 127 -11.65 -4.40 6.08
C VAL A 127 -10.83 -3.40 5.28
N LEU A 128 -11.36 -2.94 4.15
CA LEU A 128 -10.71 -1.94 3.30
C LEU A 128 -11.32 -0.56 3.52
N LEU A 129 -10.51 0.40 3.97
CA LEU A 129 -10.92 1.76 4.32
C LEU A 129 -10.46 2.79 3.27
N SER A 130 -10.76 4.06 3.53
CA SER A 130 -10.35 5.23 2.75
C SER A 130 -8.93 5.13 2.19
N GLY A 131 -8.81 5.44 0.90
CA GLY A 131 -7.55 5.36 0.17
C GLY A 131 -7.70 5.65 -1.33
N VAL A 132 -6.57 5.60 -2.03
CA VAL A 132 -6.48 5.72 -3.48
C VAL A 132 -5.92 4.44 -4.09
N LEU A 133 -6.10 4.25 -5.39
CA LEU A 133 -5.69 3.04 -6.14
C LEU A 133 -6.39 1.78 -5.60
N ASP A 134 -5.76 0.62 -5.69
CA ASP A 134 -6.40 -0.69 -5.62
C ASP A 134 -5.67 -1.71 -4.71
N ASP A 135 -4.69 -1.27 -3.91
CA ASP A 135 -4.09 -2.17 -2.92
C ASP A 135 -5.12 -2.60 -1.87
N GLY A 136 -5.24 -3.90 -1.67
CA GLY A 136 -6.26 -4.55 -0.85
C GLY A 136 -7.41 -5.17 -1.65
N VAL A 137 -7.65 -4.78 -2.91
CA VAL A 137 -8.76 -5.34 -3.72
C VAL A 137 -8.54 -6.83 -4.00
N LEU A 138 -7.34 -7.20 -4.46
CA LEU A 138 -6.97 -8.61 -4.68
C LEU A 138 -6.88 -9.38 -3.36
N GLY A 139 -6.47 -8.71 -2.29
CA GLY A 139 -6.46 -9.26 -0.93
C GLY A 139 -7.86 -9.62 -0.43
N LEU A 140 -8.86 -8.76 -0.66
CA LEU A 140 -10.26 -9.05 -0.31
C LEU A 140 -10.79 -10.23 -1.14
N ALA A 141 -10.45 -10.30 -2.43
CA ALA A 141 -10.77 -11.45 -3.26
C ALA A 141 -10.17 -12.76 -2.69
N ALA A 142 -8.92 -12.71 -2.22
CA ALA A 142 -8.25 -13.85 -1.58
C ALA A 142 -8.94 -14.27 -0.27
N ILE A 143 -9.37 -13.31 0.57
CA ILE A 143 -10.13 -13.61 1.78
C ILE A 143 -11.44 -14.32 1.44
N ARG A 144 -12.18 -13.82 0.45
CA ARG A 144 -13.45 -14.43 0.02
C ARG A 144 -13.26 -15.79 -0.61
N SER A 145 -12.23 -15.96 -1.44
CA SER A 145 -11.93 -17.26 -2.05
C SER A 145 -11.53 -18.30 -1.02
N ARG A 146 -11.16 -17.88 0.21
CA ARG A 146 -10.90 -18.73 1.37
C ARG A 146 -12.05 -18.84 2.37
N GLY A 147 -13.26 -18.43 1.99
CA GLY A 147 -14.48 -18.51 2.81
C GLY A 147 -14.59 -17.42 3.89
N GLY A 148 -13.63 -16.50 3.94
CA GLY A 148 -13.64 -15.34 4.84
C GLY A 148 -14.66 -14.28 4.42
N THR A 149 -14.62 -13.14 5.09
CA THR A 149 -15.57 -12.03 4.84
C THR A 149 -14.84 -10.76 4.41
N ALA A 150 -15.31 -10.10 3.36
CA ALA A 150 -14.78 -8.82 2.91
C ALA A 150 -15.73 -7.67 3.24
N ILE A 151 -15.18 -6.63 3.87
CA ILE A 151 -15.87 -5.41 4.25
C ILE A 151 -15.14 -4.24 3.60
N ALA A 152 -15.89 -3.33 2.98
CA ALA A 152 -15.36 -2.05 2.54
C ALA A 152 -16.03 -0.91 3.31
N GLN A 153 -15.28 0.16 3.59
CA GLN A 153 -15.87 1.42 4.03
C GLN A 153 -16.82 1.91 2.94
N SER A 154 -18.00 2.38 3.32
CA SER A 154 -18.91 3.04 2.38
C SER A 154 -18.20 4.19 1.67
N PRO A 155 -18.16 4.23 0.31
CA PRO A 155 -17.48 5.28 -0.43
C PRO A 155 -17.97 6.69 -0.03
N ALA A 156 -19.24 6.85 0.33
CA ALA A 156 -19.79 8.12 0.79
C ALA A 156 -19.31 8.59 2.18
N ASP A 157 -18.76 7.68 3.01
CA ASP A 157 -18.15 8.00 4.31
C ASP A 157 -16.62 8.13 4.22
N ALA A 158 -16.00 7.65 3.13
CA ALA A 158 -14.57 7.70 2.92
C ALA A 158 -14.12 9.12 2.53
N LEU A 159 -13.00 9.57 3.10
CA LEU A 159 -12.40 10.85 2.70
C LEU A 159 -11.80 10.76 1.29
N PHE A 160 -11.24 9.59 0.95
CA PHE A 160 -10.79 9.24 -0.38
C PHE A 160 -11.51 7.95 -0.78
N PRO A 161 -12.53 8.03 -1.66
CA PRO A 161 -13.44 6.92 -1.94
C PRO A 161 -12.89 5.91 -2.95
N ALA A 162 -11.83 6.26 -3.70
CA ALA A 162 -11.35 5.47 -4.84
C ALA A 162 -11.02 4.01 -4.46
N MET A 163 -10.26 3.78 -3.38
CA MET A 163 -9.87 2.42 -2.98
C MET A 163 -11.05 1.55 -2.53
N PRO A 164 -11.96 2.00 -1.63
CA PRO A 164 -13.19 1.26 -1.34
C PRO A 164 -14.09 1.06 -2.57
N GLN A 165 -14.21 2.07 -3.44
CA GLN A 165 -15.02 1.98 -4.65
C GLN A 165 -14.48 0.92 -5.61
N ASN A 166 -13.16 0.87 -5.81
CA ASN A 166 -12.50 -0.14 -6.64
C ASN A 166 -12.79 -1.57 -6.15
N ALA A 167 -12.85 -1.79 -4.83
CA ALA A 167 -13.24 -3.09 -4.27
C ALA A 167 -14.70 -3.44 -4.55
N VAL A 168 -15.60 -2.46 -4.47
CA VAL A 168 -17.02 -2.63 -4.79
C VAL A 168 -17.20 -2.97 -6.26
N ASP A 169 -16.54 -2.24 -7.16
CA ASP A 169 -16.62 -2.42 -8.60
C ASP A 169 -16.03 -3.76 -9.05
N ALA A 170 -15.00 -4.24 -8.36
CA ALA A 170 -14.42 -5.57 -8.57
C ALA A 170 -15.31 -6.71 -8.03
N GLY A 171 -16.40 -6.41 -7.33
CA GLY A 171 -17.30 -7.41 -6.77
C GLY A 171 -16.68 -8.23 -5.62
N THR A 172 -15.67 -7.68 -4.94
CA THR A 172 -14.91 -8.37 -3.89
C THR A 172 -15.39 -8.05 -2.47
N VAL A 173 -16.55 -7.40 -2.32
CA VAL A 173 -17.08 -6.91 -1.04
C VAL A 173 -18.39 -7.61 -0.69
N ASP A 174 -18.48 -8.15 0.54
CA ASP A 174 -19.72 -8.74 1.08
C ASP A 174 -20.56 -7.70 1.84
N HIS A 175 -19.89 -6.74 2.50
CA HIS A 175 -20.55 -5.68 3.27
C HIS A 175 -19.93 -4.30 3.03
N GLN A 176 -20.78 -3.29 2.87
CA GLN A 176 -20.39 -1.88 2.82
C GLN A 176 -20.99 -1.15 4.01
N VAL A 177 -20.14 -0.59 4.87
CA VAL A 177 -20.59 0.12 6.08
C VAL A 177 -19.73 1.36 6.33
N PRO A 178 -20.26 2.42 6.97
CA PRO A 178 -19.42 3.51 7.49
C PRO A 178 -18.33 2.98 8.42
N ALA A 179 -17.19 3.66 8.50
CA ALA A 179 -16.04 3.19 9.29
C ALA A 179 -16.41 2.94 10.77
N HIS A 180 -17.27 3.78 11.36
CA HIS A 180 -17.70 3.66 12.75
C HIS A 180 -18.63 2.45 13.03
N GLU A 181 -19.25 1.87 12.01
CA GLU A 181 -20.15 0.71 12.14
C GLU A 181 -19.43 -0.63 11.99
N VAL A 182 -18.18 -0.64 11.53
CA VAL A 182 -17.38 -1.86 11.33
C VAL A 182 -17.33 -2.70 12.62
N GLY A 183 -17.15 -2.08 13.78
CA GLY A 183 -17.09 -2.81 15.06
C GLY A 183 -18.37 -3.57 15.39
N ALA A 184 -19.54 -2.95 15.17
CA ALA A 184 -20.83 -3.60 15.38
C ALA A 184 -21.08 -4.73 14.37
N LEU A 185 -20.57 -4.60 13.14
CA LEU A 185 -20.63 -5.67 12.15
C LEU A 185 -19.73 -6.84 12.53
N LEU A 186 -18.50 -6.57 12.98
CA LEU A 186 -17.57 -7.62 13.46
C LEU A 186 -18.16 -8.41 14.62
N GLU A 187 -18.83 -7.75 15.58
CA GLU A 187 -19.51 -8.43 16.69
C GLU A 187 -20.59 -9.39 16.20
N LYS A 188 -21.39 -8.99 15.19
CA LYS A 188 -22.41 -9.88 14.58
C LYS A 188 -21.78 -11.05 13.84
N LEU A 189 -20.62 -10.85 13.22
CA LEU A 189 -19.92 -11.90 12.48
C LEU A 189 -19.21 -12.91 13.40
N ALA A 190 -18.98 -12.55 14.68
CA ALA A 190 -18.28 -13.39 15.64
C ALA A 190 -18.99 -14.73 15.93
N ASP A 191 -20.33 -14.73 15.86
CA ASP A 191 -21.16 -15.90 16.16
C ASP A 191 -21.28 -16.89 14.97
N ARG A 192 -20.61 -16.61 13.84
CA ARG A 192 -20.63 -17.51 12.69
C ARG A 192 -20.00 -18.84 13.06
N LYS A 193 -20.73 -19.92 12.75
CA LYS A 193 -20.17 -21.26 12.72
C LYS A 193 -19.40 -21.41 11.42
N PHE A 194 -18.17 -21.89 11.53
CA PHE A 194 -17.32 -22.18 10.38
C PHE A 194 -17.38 -23.68 10.12
N GLU A 195 -17.66 -24.05 8.88
CA GLU A 195 -17.40 -25.41 8.39
C GLU A 195 -15.90 -25.44 8.07
N GLU A 196 -15.16 -26.36 8.70
CA GLU A 196 -13.76 -26.61 8.38
C GLU A 196 -13.69 -27.47 7.13
N ASP A 197 -14.01 -26.87 5.98
CA ASP A 197 -13.83 -27.51 4.69
C ASP A 197 -12.35 -27.47 4.32
N GLU A 198 -11.77 -28.63 3.97
CA GLU A 198 -10.46 -28.69 3.33
C GLU A 198 -10.54 -27.99 1.97
N MET A 199 -9.96 -26.79 1.90
CA MET A 199 -9.90 -26.05 0.66
C MET A 199 -8.78 -26.56 -0.24
N GLU A 200 -9.03 -26.61 -1.54
CA GLU A 200 -7.96 -26.94 -2.49
C GLU A 200 -6.80 -25.93 -2.38
N PRO A 201 -5.53 -26.41 -2.44
CA PRO A 201 -4.37 -25.54 -2.48
C PRO A 201 -4.44 -24.55 -3.65
N ASP A 202 -4.08 -23.30 -3.40
CA ASP A 202 -3.95 -22.29 -4.46
C ASP A 202 -2.46 -21.98 -4.59
N THR A 203 -1.81 -22.70 -5.49
CA THR A 203 -0.36 -22.63 -5.69
C THR A 203 0.11 -21.24 -6.10
N SER A 204 -0.74 -20.46 -6.79
CA SER A 204 -0.44 -19.09 -7.16
C SER A 204 -0.49 -18.17 -5.95
N MET A 205 -1.56 -18.23 -5.16
CA MET A 205 -1.68 -17.45 -3.93
C MET A 205 -0.59 -17.80 -2.91
N GLU A 206 -0.25 -19.08 -2.76
CA GLU A 206 0.82 -19.55 -1.87
C GLU A 206 2.20 -19.08 -2.32
N LEU A 207 2.47 -19.06 -3.64
CA LEU A 207 3.70 -18.51 -4.19
C LEU A 207 3.81 -17.02 -3.90
N GLU A 208 2.74 -16.26 -4.17
CA GLU A 208 2.69 -14.83 -3.91
C GLU A 208 2.89 -14.50 -2.42
N ASN A 209 2.27 -15.27 -1.53
CA ASN A 209 2.46 -15.12 -0.09
C ASN A 209 3.91 -15.42 0.33
N ARG A 210 4.54 -16.47 -0.24
CA ARG A 210 5.96 -16.76 0.01
C ARG A 210 6.87 -15.64 -0.45
N ILE A 211 6.63 -15.06 -1.63
CA ILE A 211 7.45 -13.94 -2.12
C ILE A 211 7.32 -12.74 -1.16
N ALA A 212 6.11 -12.43 -0.71
CA ALA A 212 5.88 -11.35 0.26
C ALA A 212 6.51 -11.63 1.64
N MET A 213 6.56 -12.89 2.08
CA MET A 213 7.24 -13.34 3.31
C MET A 213 8.78 -13.43 3.18
N ALA A 214 9.31 -13.30 1.97
CA ALA A 214 10.72 -13.54 1.72
C ALA A 214 11.61 -12.47 2.38
N GLY A 215 12.84 -12.86 2.73
CA GLY A 215 13.84 -11.92 3.21
C GLY A 215 14.24 -10.91 2.14
N ARG A 216 14.83 -9.78 2.58
CA ARG A 216 15.40 -8.79 1.67
C ARG A 216 16.44 -9.46 0.75
N PHE A 217 16.29 -9.25 -0.55
CA PHE A 217 17.15 -9.84 -1.60
C PHE A 217 17.07 -11.37 -1.74
N ALA A 218 15.96 -11.99 -1.32
CA ALA A 218 15.71 -13.38 -1.65
C ALA A 218 15.65 -13.61 -3.18
N THR A 219 16.23 -14.72 -3.64
CA THR A 219 16.36 -15.08 -5.07
C THR A 219 15.77 -16.47 -5.36
N ASP A 220 14.90 -16.96 -4.50
CA ASP A 220 14.41 -18.34 -4.47
C ASP A 220 13.16 -18.59 -5.34
N PHE A 221 12.73 -17.60 -6.12
CA PHE A 221 11.67 -17.74 -7.12
C PHE A 221 12.19 -17.39 -8.52
N ASN A 222 11.79 -18.19 -9.51
CA ASN A 222 12.14 -17.97 -10.91
C ASN A 222 11.04 -17.18 -11.62
N SER A 223 11.35 -15.98 -12.10
CA SER A 223 10.35 -15.14 -12.77
C SER A 223 9.96 -15.62 -14.16
N ASP A 224 10.80 -16.43 -14.80
CA ASP A 224 10.55 -16.92 -16.16
C ASP A 224 9.35 -17.87 -16.20
N ASP A 225 8.98 -18.42 -15.05
CA ASP A 225 7.84 -19.32 -14.87
C ASP A 225 6.51 -18.58 -14.62
N LEU A 226 6.54 -17.24 -14.46
CA LEU A 226 5.37 -16.46 -14.08
C LEU A 226 4.53 -15.98 -15.26
N GLY A 227 5.11 -15.86 -16.46
CA GLY A 227 4.41 -15.41 -17.65
C GLY A 227 5.28 -14.71 -18.69
N PRO A 228 4.69 -14.29 -19.82
CA PRO A 228 5.44 -13.65 -20.89
C PRO A 228 5.93 -12.23 -20.50
N PRO A 229 7.03 -11.75 -21.11
CA PRO A 229 7.48 -10.36 -20.94
C PRO A 229 6.38 -9.36 -21.28
N SER A 230 6.19 -8.36 -20.42
CA SER A 230 5.19 -7.30 -20.62
C SER A 230 5.69 -6.16 -21.52
N GLY A 231 7.02 -6.00 -21.64
CA GLY A 231 7.66 -4.84 -22.25
C GLY A 231 7.81 -3.63 -21.33
N TYR A 232 7.30 -3.70 -20.09
CA TYR A 232 7.44 -2.64 -19.10
C TYR A 232 8.63 -2.89 -18.16
N VAL A 233 9.04 -1.82 -17.47
CA VAL A 233 10.12 -1.83 -16.49
C VAL A 233 9.54 -1.60 -15.10
N CYS A 234 10.09 -2.26 -14.09
CA CYS A 234 9.72 -2.11 -12.70
C CYS A 234 10.23 -0.77 -12.16
N PRO A 235 9.36 0.11 -11.62
CA PRO A 235 9.77 1.38 -11.02
C PRO A 235 10.78 1.22 -9.87
N ASP A 236 10.65 0.15 -9.07
CA ASP A 236 11.45 0.00 -7.84
C ASP A 236 12.88 -0.54 -8.08
N CYS A 237 13.07 -1.38 -9.11
CA CYS A 237 14.36 -2.03 -9.36
C CYS A 237 14.91 -1.83 -10.77
N SER A 238 14.18 -1.15 -11.65
CA SER A 238 14.53 -1.01 -13.07
C SER A 238 14.67 -2.34 -13.84
N GLY A 239 14.17 -3.45 -13.29
CA GLY A 239 14.14 -4.76 -13.94
C GLY A 239 12.95 -4.92 -14.89
N ALA A 240 13.03 -5.87 -15.83
CA ALA A 240 11.92 -6.18 -16.72
C ALA A 240 10.72 -6.76 -15.96
N LEU A 241 9.51 -6.36 -16.36
CA LEU A 241 8.25 -6.88 -15.84
C LEU A 241 7.72 -7.99 -16.76
N VAL A 242 7.19 -9.05 -16.15
CA VAL A 242 6.39 -10.09 -16.81
C VAL A 242 4.91 -9.90 -16.48
N THR A 243 4.04 -10.40 -17.34
CA THR A 243 2.58 -10.38 -17.14
C THR A 243 2.16 -11.65 -16.42
N VAL A 244 1.68 -11.53 -15.18
CA VAL A 244 1.21 -12.68 -14.38
C VAL A 244 -0.25 -12.99 -14.69
N SER A 245 -1.07 -11.95 -14.83
CA SER A 245 -2.46 -12.04 -15.27
C SER A 245 -2.88 -10.72 -15.92
N SER A 246 -4.10 -10.65 -16.45
CA SER A 246 -4.61 -9.43 -17.07
C SER A 246 -4.54 -8.26 -16.07
N GLY A 247 -3.70 -7.26 -16.37
CA GLY A 247 -3.51 -6.07 -15.53
C GLY A 247 -2.60 -6.25 -14.31
N ASN A 248 -1.92 -7.40 -14.16
CA ASN A 248 -1.01 -7.66 -13.04
C ASN A 248 0.39 -8.06 -13.54
N TYR A 249 1.40 -7.41 -12.96
CA TYR A 249 2.79 -7.48 -13.39
C TYR A 249 3.71 -7.83 -12.23
N ARG A 250 4.82 -8.50 -12.54
CA ARG A 250 5.82 -8.88 -11.54
C ARG A 250 7.23 -8.75 -12.13
N CYS A 251 8.18 -8.30 -11.32
CA CYS A 251 9.58 -8.21 -11.75
C CYS A 251 10.41 -9.43 -11.29
N HIS A 252 11.63 -9.57 -11.82
CA HIS A 252 12.53 -10.67 -11.48
C HIS A 252 12.88 -10.77 -9.99
N VAL A 253 12.88 -9.64 -9.28
CA VAL A 253 13.15 -9.57 -7.82
C VAL A 253 11.88 -9.47 -6.99
N GLY A 254 10.70 -9.69 -7.60
CA GLY A 254 9.47 -9.96 -6.87
C GLY A 254 8.60 -8.76 -6.52
N HIS A 255 8.93 -7.54 -6.94
CA HIS A 255 7.99 -6.42 -6.87
C HIS A 255 6.75 -6.72 -7.72
N ALA A 256 5.57 -6.52 -7.14
CA ALA A 256 4.28 -6.71 -7.80
C ALA A 256 3.62 -5.37 -8.13
N TRP A 257 2.90 -5.31 -9.24
CA TRP A 257 2.22 -4.10 -9.70
C TRP A 257 0.89 -4.44 -10.38
N THR A 258 -0.18 -3.77 -9.95
CA THR A 258 -1.40 -3.62 -10.75
C THR A 258 -1.17 -2.57 -11.84
N ALA A 259 -2.00 -2.59 -12.90
CA ALA A 259 -1.89 -1.64 -14.00
C ALA A 259 -2.02 -0.18 -13.52
N ASP A 260 -2.97 0.09 -12.63
CA ASP A 260 -3.20 1.45 -12.11
C ASP A 260 -2.05 1.91 -11.21
N ALA A 261 -1.53 1.03 -10.33
CA ALA A 261 -0.36 1.35 -9.51
C ALA A 261 0.89 1.57 -10.37
N LEU A 262 1.08 0.79 -11.44
CA LEU A 262 2.20 0.95 -12.36
C LEU A 262 2.11 2.29 -13.11
N LEU A 263 0.91 2.67 -13.57
CA LEU A 263 0.69 3.96 -14.22
C LEU A 263 0.96 5.12 -13.25
N GLN A 264 0.45 5.05 -12.02
CA GLN A 264 0.73 6.08 -11.02
C GLN A 264 2.23 6.21 -10.73
N ALA A 265 2.94 5.09 -10.60
CA ALA A 265 4.40 5.12 -10.39
C ALA A 265 5.16 5.77 -11.57
N ARG A 266 4.63 5.65 -12.79
CA ARG A 266 5.19 6.35 -13.97
C ARG A 266 4.92 7.84 -13.93
N ASP A 267 3.73 8.24 -13.50
CA ASP A 267 3.40 9.65 -13.31
C ASP A 267 4.27 10.29 -12.24
N ASP A 268 4.53 9.58 -11.14
CA ASP A 268 5.44 10.01 -10.08
C ASP A 268 6.89 10.13 -10.58
N GLU A 269 7.36 9.18 -11.40
CA GLU A 269 8.69 9.22 -12.00
C GLU A 269 8.86 10.43 -12.94
N VAL A 270 7.87 10.68 -13.80
CA VAL A 270 7.86 11.85 -14.70
C VAL A 270 7.86 13.15 -13.90
N SER A 271 7.02 13.23 -12.87
CA SER A 271 6.93 14.41 -11.99
C SER A 271 8.26 14.68 -11.29
N ASN A 272 8.93 13.64 -10.77
CA ASN A 272 10.24 13.76 -10.16
C ASN A 272 11.32 14.20 -11.16
N ALA A 273 11.32 13.65 -12.37
CA ALA A 273 12.25 14.05 -13.42
C ALA A 273 12.10 15.53 -13.80
N LEU A 274 10.87 16.02 -13.87
CA LEU A 274 10.58 17.44 -14.14
C LEU A 274 11.08 18.35 -13.01
N TRP A 275 10.90 17.96 -11.74
CA TRP A 275 11.46 18.70 -10.60
C TRP A 275 13.00 18.73 -10.61
N ILE A 276 13.64 17.61 -10.94
CA ILE A 276 15.11 17.53 -11.09
C ILE A 276 15.57 18.46 -12.23
N ALA A 277 14.89 18.44 -13.37
CA ALA A 277 15.20 19.31 -14.50
C ALA A 277 15.04 20.79 -14.12
N LEU A 278 13.94 21.16 -13.45
CA LEU A 278 13.66 22.53 -13.01
C LEU A 278 14.77 23.04 -12.08
N ARG A 279 15.11 22.27 -11.03
CA ARG A 279 16.20 22.62 -10.10
C ARG A 279 17.53 22.77 -10.84
N SER A 280 17.86 21.84 -11.74
CA SER A 280 19.12 21.85 -12.48
C SER A 280 19.22 23.07 -13.42
N LEU A 281 18.12 23.47 -14.05
CA LEU A 281 18.06 24.67 -14.88
C LEU A 281 18.21 25.95 -14.05
N GLN A 282 17.57 26.03 -12.88
CA GLN A 282 17.74 27.15 -11.96
C GLN A 282 19.20 27.29 -11.49
N GLU A 283 19.84 26.17 -11.16
CA GLU A 283 21.27 26.14 -10.78
C GLU A 283 22.17 26.57 -11.95
N LYS A 284 21.92 26.06 -13.17
CA LYS A 284 22.63 26.47 -14.40
C LYS A 284 22.49 27.97 -14.65
N ALA A 285 21.27 28.51 -14.60
CA ALA A 285 21.00 29.93 -14.79
C ALA A 285 21.79 30.80 -13.78
N LYS A 286 21.67 30.48 -12.49
CA LYS A 286 22.34 31.21 -11.41
C LYS A 286 23.86 31.19 -11.55
N LEU A 287 24.44 30.04 -11.89
CA LEU A 287 25.89 29.92 -12.09
C LEU A 287 26.34 30.73 -13.31
N SER A 288 25.64 30.61 -14.44
CA SER A 288 25.93 31.35 -15.67
C SER A 288 25.88 32.86 -15.45
N ARG A 289 24.86 33.40 -14.77
CA ARG A 289 24.79 34.82 -14.39
C ARG A 289 25.98 35.25 -13.53
N ARG A 290 26.37 34.42 -12.56
CA ARG A 290 27.53 34.71 -11.70
C ARG A 290 28.83 34.75 -12.51
N LEU A 291 29.03 33.83 -13.45
CA LEU A 291 30.23 33.80 -14.28
C LEU A 291 30.28 34.99 -15.23
N ALA A 292 29.13 35.40 -15.81
CA ALA A 292 29.04 36.58 -16.68
C ALA A 292 29.54 37.85 -15.99
N THR A 293 29.21 38.03 -14.70
CA THR A 293 29.63 39.20 -13.91
C THR A 293 31.08 39.16 -13.41
N GLN A 294 31.73 37.99 -13.46
CA GLN A 294 33.11 37.79 -12.99
C GLN A 294 34.16 37.90 -14.10
N VAL A 295 33.75 37.87 -15.37
CA VAL A 295 34.65 38.00 -16.52
C VAL A 295 34.56 39.39 -17.13
N THR A 296 35.63 39.84 -17.77
CA THR A 296 35.62 41.11 -18.52
C THR A 296 34.57 41.06 -19.64
N PRO A 297 33.84 42.17 -19.89
CA PRO A 297 32.89 42.24 -20.99
C PRO A 297 33.51 41.83 -22.33
N GLY A 298 32.77 41.03 -23.09
CA GLY A 298 33.19 40.47 -24.38
C GLY A 298 32.60 39.08 -24.60
N VAL A 299 33.12 38.38 -25.62
CA VAL A 299 32.58 37.10 -26.13
C VAL A 299 32.30 36.06 -25.03
N LEU A 300 33.16 35.97 -24.01
CA LEU A 300 32.98 35.01 -22.93
C LEU A 300 31.86 35.41 -21.96
N SER A 301 31.73 36.70 -21.64
CA SER A 301 30.63 37.24 -20.82
C SER A 301 29.29 37.05 -21.53
N GLU A 302 29.21 37.44 -22.81
CA GLU A 302 28.02 37.28 -23.66
C GLU A 302 27.58 35.82 -23.77
N ARG A 303 28.53 34.88 -23.88
CA ARG A 303 28.23 33.45 -23.88
C ARG A 303 27.59 33.01 -22.56
N TYR A 304 28.09 33.46 -21.42
CA TYR A 304 27.50 33.12 -20.12
C TYR A 304 26.12 33.76 -19.94
N GLU A 305 25.91 34.98 -20.43
CA GLU A 305 24.58 35.62 -20.44
C GLU A 305 23.59 34.82 -21.27
N ALA A 306 23.95 34.45 -22.51
CA ALA A 306 23.09 33.62 -23.37
C ALA A 306 22.74 32.26 -22.74
N LEU A 307 23.72 31.61 -22.09
CA LEU A 307 23.48 30.35 -21.36
C LEU A 307 22.55 30.52 -20.15
N ALA A 308 22.58 31.69 -19.50
CA ALA A 308 21.67 32.00 -18.41
C ALA A 308 20.24 32.26 -18.94
N ASP A 309 20.11 33.08 -19.98
CA ASP A 309 18.82 33.41 -20.60
C ASP A 309 18.11 32.14 -21.10
N GLU A 310 18.83 31.23 -21.77
CA GLU A 310 18.30 29.95 -22.23
C GLU A 310 17.79 29.09 -21.06
N ALA A 311 18.56 28.99 -19.98
CA ALA A 311 18.18 28.20 -18.81
C ALA A 311 16.98 28.79 -18.05
N GLU A 312 16.90 30.13 -17.95
CA GLU A 312 15.75 30.85 -17.37
C GLU A 312 14.49 30.65 -18.22
N HIS A 313 14.62 30.73 -19.55
CA HIS A 313 13.50 30.46 -20.46
C HIS A 313 12.98 29.03 -20.31
N ALA A 314 13.87 28.03 -20.30
CA ALA A 314 13.50 26.64 -20.09
C ALA A 314 12.82 26.41 -18.72
N THR A 315 13.30 27.08 -17.68
CA THR A 315 12.69 27.06 -16.33
C THR A 315 11.25 27.59 -16.38
N ALA A 316 11.01 28.71 -17.07
CA ALA A 316 9.69 29.31 -17.18
C ALA A 316 8.69 28.39 -17.91
N VAL A 317 9.12 27.76 -19.01
CA VAL A 317 8.27 26.81 -19.78
C VAL A 317 7.92 25.58 -18.94
N LEU A 318 8.91 24.98 -18.27
CA LEU A 318 8.68 23.81 -17.41
C LEU A 318 7.81 24.14 -16.20
N GLY A 319 8.05 25.29 -15.56
CA GLY A 319 7.26 25.75 -14.41
C GLY A 319 5.78 25.94 -14.75
N GLN A 320 5.47 26.54 -15.90
CA GLN A 320 4.08 26.69 -16.37
C GLN A 320 3.40 25.34 -16.63
N ARG A 321 4.13 24.37 -17.18
CA ARG A 321 3.61 23.02 -17.43
C ARG A 321 3.35 22.26 -16.14
N LEU A 322 4.27 22.36 -15.17
CA LEU A 322 4.10 21.75 -13.85
C LEU A 322 2.87 22.31 -13.12
N ALA A 323 2.70 23.63 -13.09
CA ALA A 323 1.53 24.25 -12.47
C ALA A 323 0.21 23.73 -13.05
N ALA A 324 0.12 23.64 -14.39
CA ALA A 324 -1.07 23.13 -15.07
C ALA A 324 -1.34 21.62 -14.88
N LEU A 325 -0.34 20.83 -14.47
CA LEU A 325 -0.50 19.42 -14.11
C LEU A 325 -1.05 19.28 -12.68
N TYR A 326 -0.52 20.05 -11.73
CA TYR A 326 -1.01 20.07 -10.36
C TYR A 326 -2.47 20.53 -10.26
N GLU A 327 -2.86 21.56 -11.01
CA GLU A 327 -4.25 22.04 -11.05
C GLU A 327 -5.24 20.97 -11.56
N ARG A 328 -4.82 20.06 -12.43
CA ARG A 328 -5.67 18.94 -12.90
C ARG A 328 -5.74 17.81 -11.87
N GLN A 329 -4.66 17.52 -11.17
CA GLN A 329 -4.65 16.48 -10.13
C GLN A 329 -5.54 16.86 -8.95
N GLU A 330 -5.60 18.14 -8.56
CA GLU A 330 -6.54 18.61 -7.53
C GLU A 330 -8.00 18.45 -7.96
N GLN A 331 -8.33 18.69 -9.24
CA GLN A 331 -9.68 18.53 -9.78
C GLN A 331 -10.16 17.08 -9.91
N HIS A 332 -9.24 16.11 -9.97
CA HIS A 332 -9.56 14.68 -9.99
C HIS A 332 -9.61 14.05 -8.58
N ALA A 333 -9.19 14.80 -7.55
CA ALA A 333 -9.25 14.39 -6.15
C ALA A 333 -10.53 14.86 -5.42
N GLU A 334 -11.31 15.76 -6.03
CA GLU A 334 -12.66 16.19 -5.61
C GLU A 334 -13.76 15.35 -6.29
#